data_AF-A0A139NEV2-F1
#
_entry.id   AF-A0A139NEV2-F1
#
_cell.length_a   1.000
_cell.length_b   1.000
_cell.length_c   1.000
_cell.angle_alpha   90.00
_cell.angle_beta   90.00
_cell.angle_gamma   90.00
#
_symmetry.space_group_name_H-M   'P 1'
#
loop_
_entity.id
_entity.type
_entity.pdbx_description
1 polymer ?
#
loop_
_entity_poly.entity_id
_entity_poly.type
_entity_poly.pdbx_seq_one_letter_code
_entity_poly.pdbx_strand_id
1 'polypeptide(L)'
;MEVEFPEQVVNPTDIQIVANGKEVGTSQAFEVDSIPYQVIEVHAVFNMNGENYTTEKTSFTVQEKNNQRIQLQLSTDDLKRISDAEEARKLKEKEAQKSEEEKSKILNFLNEYRSAVFSSVANRSNTYARYYDTQSPAYKDMVDFTTGGGVRRAKIDYYRQGALEIQGITEENGIVTVKTYEDFTVYYVDSSRTSQNCKNKTYTLRRMGDSFVILDIVVDF
;
A
#
# COMPACT_ATOMS: atom_id res chain seq x y z
N MET A 1 35.26 19.99 -12.72
CA MET A 1 34.33 20.95 -12.09
C MET A 1 33.12 20.17 -11.60
N GLU A 2 32.32 20.74 -10.72
CA GLU A 2 31.13 20.10 -10.17
C GLU A 2 29.96 21.09 -10.18
N VAL A 3 28.77 20.64 -10.56
CA VAL A 3 27.53 21.42 -10.39
C VAL A 3 26.83 21.02 -9.09
N GLU A 4 26.27 22.00 -8.40
CA GLU A 4 25.39 21.82 -7.24
C GLU A 4 23.97 22.19 -7.66
N PHE A 5 23.02 21.26 -7.54
CA PHE A 5 21.60 21.53 -7.78
C PHE A 5 20.93 22.19 -6.56
N PRO A 6 19.80 22.89 -6.75
CA PRO A 6 18.95 23.33 -5.64
C PRO A 6 18.54 22.17 -4.72
N GLU A 7 18.36 22.43 -3.43
CA GLU A 7 18.04 21.40 -2.41
C GLU A 7 16.77 20.59 -2.70
N GLN A 8 15.82 21.17 -3.44
CA GLN A 8 14.58 20.52 -3.86
C GLN A 8 14.82 19.42 -4.91
N VAL A 9 15.94 19.47 -5.63
CA VAL A 9 16.32 18.47 -6.63
C VAL A 9 17.02 17.31 -5.94
N VAL A 10 16.23 16.33 -5.51
CA VAL A 10 16.72 15.16 -4.79
C VAL A 10 16.85 13.98 -5.76
N ASN A 11 18.06 13.44 -5.88
CA ASN A 11 18.39 12.29 -6.74
C ASN A 11 17.94 12.45 -8.22
N PRO A 12 18.40 13.49 -8.93
CA PRO A 12 18.12 13.64 -10.35
C PRO A 12 18.72 12.49 -11.17
N THR A 13 18.03 12.07 -12.23
CA THR A 13 18.50 11.07 -13.20
C THR A 13 18.76 11.72 -14.55
N ASP A 14 19.41 10.98 -15.46
CA ASP A 14 19.62 11.42 -16.86
C ASP A 14 20.24 12.83 -16.97
N ILE A 15 21.19 13.12 -16.09
CA ILE A 15 21.83 14.43 -16.02
C ILE A 15 22.65 14.67 -17.29
N GLN A 16 22.52 15.85 -17.88
CA GLN A 16 23.33 16.36 -18.98
C GLN A 16 23.79 17.77 -18.64
N ILE A 17 25.10 17.98 -18.53
CA ILE A 17 25.70 19.29 -18.30
C ILE A 17 26.06 19.91 -19.63
N VAL A 18 25.62 21.14 -19.86
CA VAL A 18 25.86 21.88 -21.09
C VAL A 18 26.66 23.14 -20.74
N ALA A 19 27.86 23.26 -21.31
CA ALA A 19 28.71 24.45 -21.20
C ALA A 19 28.90 25.09 -22.58
N ASN A 20 28.65 26.40 -22.68
CA ASN A 20 28.74 27.16 -23.93
C ASN A 20 27.99 26.50 -25.10
N GLY A 21 26.84 25.89 -24.82
CA GLY A 21 25.98 25.23 -25.81
C GLY A 21 26.43 23.83 -26.25
N LYS A 22 27.46 23.24 -25.63
CA LYS A 22 27.88 21.86 -25.88
C LYS A 22 27.70 21.01 -24.63
N GLU A 23 27.24 19.78 -24.80
CA GLU A 23 27.25 18.78 -23.73
C GLU A 23 28.70 18.46 -23.32
N VAL A 24 28.98 18.52 -22.03
CA VAL A 24 30.32 18.36 -21.44
C VAL A 24 30.37 17.31 -20.34
N GLY A 25 29.22 16.72 -19.98
CA GLY A 25 29.18 15.64 -19.01
C GLY A 25 27.78 15.11 -18.78
N THR A 26 27.69 13.89 -18.27
CA THR A 26 26.44 13.18 -17.96
C THR A 26 26.23 12.98 -16.45
N SER A 27 26.93 13.76 -15.62
CA SER A 27 26.90 13.67 -14.17
C SER A 27 27.16 15.04 -13.54
N GLN A 28 27.01 15.17 -12.22
CA GLN A 28 27.33 16.41 -11.50
C GLN A 28 28.80 16.84 -11.66
N ALA A 29 29.72 15.88 -11.81
CA ALA A 29 31.11 16.15 -12.13
C ALA A 29 31.33 16.14 -13.65
N PHE A 30 32.06 17.14 -14.14
CA PHE A 30 32.32 17.30 -15.57
C PHE A 30 33.64 18.06 -15.82
N GLU A 31 34.16 17.97 -17.04
CA GLU A 31 35.38 18.63 -17.49
C GLU A 31 35.11 19.53 -18.69
N VAL A 32 35.80 20.66 -18.76
CA VAL A 32 35.70 21.61 -19.87
C VAL A 32 37.09 22.11 -20.22
N ASP A 33 37.45 22.00 -21.50
CA ASP A 33 38.65 22.62 -22.05
C ASP A 33 38.49 24.15 -21.98
N SER A 34 39.15 24.77 -20.99
CA SER A 34 39.06 26.21 -20.72
C SER A 34 40.40 26.76 -20.22
N ILE A 35 40.59 28.06 -20.42
CA ILE A 35 41.75 28.78 -19.86
C ILE A 35 41.35 29.50 -18.56
N PRO A 36 42.31 29.77 -17.66
CA PRO A 36 42.05 30.57 -16.47
C PRO A 36 41.40 31.91 -16.80
N TYR A 37 40.46 32.32 -15.95
CA TYR A 37 39.65 33.53 -16.04
C TYR A 37 38.70 33.61 -17.25
N GLN A 38 38.54 32.51 -18.00
CA GLN A 38 37.50 32.41 -19.02
C GLN A 38 36.11 32.39 -18.36
N VAL A 39 35.17 33.16 -18.90
CA VAL A 39 33.76 33.05 -18.55
C VAL A 39 33.11 31.97 -19.40
N ILE A 40 32.43 31.04 -18.75
CA ILE A 40 31.63 29.98 -19.37
C ILE A 40 30.17 30.12 -18.92
N GLU A 41 29.24 29.75 -19.80
CA GLU A 41 27.82 29.64 -19.47
C GLU A 41 27.45 28.18 -19.28
N VAL A 42 26.96 27.81 -18.09
CA VAL A 42 26.66 26.42 -17.72
C VAL A 42 25.19 26.28 -17.35
N HIS A 43 24.54 25.22 -17.83
CA HIS A 43 23.25 24.75 -17.32
C HIS A 43 23.22 23.22 -17.34
N ALA A 44 22.26 22.63 -16.64
CA ALA A 44 21.99 21.21 -16.66
C ALA A 44 20.58 20.92 -17.16
N VAL A 45 20.46 19.85 -17.94
CA VAL A 45 19.20 19.18 -18.23
C VAL A 45 19.18 17.90 -17.42
N PHE A 46 18.07 17.56 -16.79
CA PHE A 46 17.96 16.36 -15.96
C PHE A 46 16.51 15.87 -15.90
N ASN A 47 16.33 14.60 -15.57
CA ASN A 47 15.03 14.04 -15.27
C ASN A 47 14.82 13.96 -13.75
N MET A 48 13.60 14.24 -13.32
CA MET A 48 13.17 13.98 -11.96
C MET A 48 11.68 13.64 -11.94
N ASN A 49 11.33 12.57 -11.23
CA ASN A 49 9.95 12.06 -11.15
C ASN A 49 9.30 11.82 -12.53
N GLY A 50 10.09 11.46 -13.55
CA GLY A 50 9.61 11.20 -14.91
C GLY A 50 9.41 12.44 -15.78
N GLU A 51 9.77 13.63 -15.29
CA GLU A 51 9.71 14.89 -16.02
C GLU A 51 11.11 15.46 -16.25
N ASN A 52 11.31 16.13 -17.38
CA ASN A 52 12.58 16.78 -17.72
C ASN A 52 12.58 18.24 -17.27
N TYR A 53 13.67 18.65 -16.65
CA TYR A 53 13.90 19.99 -16.14
C TYR A 53 15.21 20.53 -16.71
N THR A 54 15.27 21.86 -16.86
CA THR A 54 16.46 22.56 -17.31
C THR A 54 16.77 23.68 -16.34
N THR A 55 17.98 23.70 -15.78
CA THR A 55 18.41 24.79 -14.91
C THR A 55 18.59 26.08 -15.71
N GLU A 56 18.50 27.20 -15.03
CA GLU A 56 18.87 28.49 -15.60
C GLU A 56 20.36 28.49 -15.97
N LYS A 57 20.68 29.25 -17.02
CA LYS A 57 22.05 29.46 -17.49
C LYS A 57 22.82 30.29 -16.46
N THR A 58 23.89 29.72 -15.93
CA THR A 58 24.74 30.34 -14.94
C THR A 58 26.06 30.73 -15.57
N SER A 59 26.39 32.02 -15.56
CA SER A 59 27.72 32.49 -15.96
C SER A 59 28.73 32.23 -14.84
N PHE A 60 29.82 31.57 -15.16
CA PHE A 60 30.84 31.16 -14.20
C PHE A 60 32.23 31.52 -14.73
N THR A 61 33.08 32.10 -13.87
CA THR A 61 34.47 32.46 -14.23
C THR A 61 35.42 31.38 -13.75
N VAL A 62 36.05 30.69 -14.70
CA VAL A 62 37.01 29.62 -14.44
C VAL A 62 38.21 30.17 -13.67
N GLN A 63 38.51 29.58 -12.52
CA GLN A 63 39.67 29.90 -11.68
C GLN A 63 40.85 28.98 -12.01
N GLU A 64 42.05 29.32 -11.56
CA GLU A 64 43.24 28.44 -11.64
C GLU A 64 43.18 27.22 -10.70
N LYS A 65 42.19 27.19 -9.79
CA LYS A 65 42.03 26.15 -8.78
C LYS A 65 41.34 24.91 -9.35
N ASN A 66 41.76 23.73 -8.89
CA ASN A 66 41.02 22.49 -9.10
C ASN A 66 39.75 22.46 -8.23
N ASN A 67 38.75 21.65 -8.63
CA ASN A 67 37.49 21.39 -7.91
C ASN A 67 36.58 22.62 -7.69
N GLN A 68 36.34 23.37 -8.75
CA GLN A 68 35.39 24.48 -8.74
C GLN A 68 33.95 23.98 -8.75
N ARG A 69 33.10 24.61 -7.92
CA ARG A 69 31.67 24.30 -7.78
C ARG A 69 30.81 25.40 -8.38
N ILE A 70 29.79 24.99 -9.12
CA ILE A 70 28.85 25.88 -9.81
C ILE A 70 27.46 25.62 -9.25
N GLN A 71 26.89 26.59 -8.55
CA GLN A 71 25.51 26.51 -8.07
C GLN A 71 24.55 26.79 -9.21
N LEU A 72 23.74 25.80 -9.55
CA LEU A 72 22.69 25.94 -10.55
C LEU A 72 21.41 26.42 -9.88
N GLN A 73 20.62 27.18 -10.64
CA GLN A 73 19.31 27.66 -10.22
C GLN A 73 18.23 27.10 -11.13
N LEU A 74 17.03 26.93 -10.59
CA LEU A 74 15.84 26.60 -11.37
C LEU A 74 14.88 27.78 -11.30
N SER A 75 14.02 27.87 -12.30
CA SER A 75 12.93 28.84 -12.27
C SER A 75 12.05 28.60 -11.03
N THR A 76 11.42 29.65 -10.53
CA THR A 76 10.47 29.54 -9.41
C THR A 76 9.32 28.57 -9.72
N ASP A 77 8.91 28.49 -10.99
CA ASP A 77 7.84 27.61 -11.43
C ASP A 77 8.29 26.13 -11.42
N ASP A 78 9.51 25.84 -11.86
CA ASP A 78 10.07 24.49 -11.81
C ASP A 78 10.29 24.03 -10.37
N LEU A 79 10.82 24.89 -9.50
CA LEU A 79 10.99 24.58 -8.07
C LEU A 79 9.64 24.27 -7.41
N LYS A 80 8.59 25.04 -7.75
CA LYS A 80 7.25 24.79 -7.24
C LYS A 80 6.69 23.46 -7.75
N ARG A 81 6.80 23.17 -9.05
CA ARG A 81 6.36 21.90 -9.65
C ARG A 81 7.02 20.70 -8.98
N ILE A 82 8.32 20.78 -8.74
CA ILE A 82 9.11 19.74 -8.06
C ILE A 82 8.58 19.51 -6.64
N SER A 83 8.36 20.59 -5.88
CA SER A 83 7.86 20.51 -4.52
C SER A 83 6.45 19.91 -4.46
N ASP A 84 5.53 20.39 -5.31
CA ASP A 84 4.15 19.91 -5.38
C ASP A 84 4.09 18.41 -5.76
N ALA A 85 4.94 17.98 -6.69
CA ALA A 85 5.05 16.57 -7.09
C ALA A 85 5.56 15.68 -5.95
N GLU A 86 6.55 16.15 -5.19
CA GLU A 86 7.10 15.43 -4.04
C GLU A 86 6.07 15.29 -2.90
N GLU A 87 5.33 16.35 -2.62
CA GLU A 87 4.24 16.32 -1.63
C GLU A 87 3.13 15.35 -2.05
N ALA A 88 2.71 15.40 -3.32
CA ALA A 88 1.71 14.48 -3.86
C ALA A 88 2.17 13.01 -3.80
N ARG A 89 3.46 12.74 -4.07
CA ARG A 89 4.05 11.40 -3.94
C ARG A 89 4.02 10.93 -2.50
N LYS A 90 4.49 11.75 -1.55
CA LYS A 90 4.47 11.44 -0.11
C LYS A 90 3.06 11.21 0.42
N LEU A 91 2.07 11.96 -0.07
CA LEU A 91 0.67 11.77 0.30
C LEU A 91 0.16 10.42 -0.19
N LYS A 92 0.37 10.09 -1.47
CA LYS A 92 -0.02 8.78 -2.04
C LYS A 92 0.66 7.62 -1.32
N GLU A 93 1.93 7.76 -0.97
CA GLU A 93 2.66 6.72 -0.23
C GLU A 93 2.08 6.52 1.17
N LYS A 94 1.78 7.59 1.91
CA LYS A 94 1.12 7.52 3.22
C LYS A 94 -0.27 6.89 3.14
N GLU A 95 -1.05 7.24 2.11
CA GLU A 95 -2.37 6.65 1.89
C GLU A 95 -2.27 5.16 1.56
N ALA A 96 -1.30 4.76 0.74
CA ALA A 96 -1.03 3.35 0.42
C ALA A 96 -0.60 2.56 1.67
N GLN A 97 0.29 3.11 2.49
CA GLN A 97 0.71 2.49 3.76
C GLN A 97 -0.47 2.30 4.71
N LYS A 98 -1.30 3.34 4.89
CA LYS A 98 -2.49 3.26 5.73
C LYS A 98 -3.49 2.21 5.22
N SER A 99 -3.66 2.10 3.91
CA SER A 99 -4.52 1.09 3.28
C SER A 99 -4.02 -0.33 3.53
N GLU A 100 -2.71 -0.57 3.39
CA GLU A 100 -2.11 -1.89 3.61
C GLU A 100 -2.13 -2.30 5.09
N GLU A 101 -1.89 -1.36 6.01
CA GLU A 101 -2.05 -1.57 7.45
C GLU A 101 -3.48 -1.96 7.81
N GLU A 102 -4.47 -1.25 7.26
CA GLU A 102 -5.88 -1.52 7.50
C GLU A 102 -6.29 -2.90 6.98
N LYS A 103 -5.87 -3.24 5.76
CA LYS A 103 -6.07 -4.57 5.16
C LYS A 103 -5.46 -5.67 6.04
N SER A 104 -4.26 -5.45 6.58
CA SER A 104 -3.60 -6.39 7.49
C SER A 104 -4.37 -6.58 8.80
N LYS A 105 -4.90 -5.50 9.39
CA LYS A 105 -5.75 -5.58 10.60
C LYS A 105 -7.02 -6.39 10.35
N ILE A 106 -7.72 -6.12 9.25
CA ILE A 106 -8.94 -6.84 8.87
C ILE A 106 -8.63 -8.32 8.60
N LEU A 107 -7.53 -8.61 7.90
CA LEU A 107 -7.12 -9.98 7.61
C LEU A 107 -6.84 -10.77 8.89
N ASN A 108 -6.13 -10.17 9.84
CA ASN A 108 -5.87 -10.78 11.14
C ASN A 108 -7.16 -11.02 11.92
N PHE A 109 -8.04 -10.02 12.00
CA PHE A 109 -9.36 -10.14 12.63
C PHE A 109 -10.17 -11.31 12.05
N LEU A 110 -10.28 -11.38 10.72
CA LEU A 110 -11.05 -12.43 10.04
C LEU A 110 -10.40 -13.81 10.19
N ASN A 111 -9.07 -13.91 10.21
CA ASN A 111 -8.38 -15.16 10.47
C ASN A 111 -8.69 -15.70 11.88
N GLU A 112 -8.59 -14.85 12.91
CA GLU A 112 -8.91 -15.26 14.27
C GLU A 112 -10.38 -15.66 14.44
N TYR A 113 -11.28 -14.87 13.84
CA TYR A 113 -12.71 -15.18 13.77
C TYR A 113 -12.95 -16.56 13.14
N ARG A 114 -12.36 -16.81 11.96
CA ARG A 114 -12.50 -18.11 11.26
C ARG A 114 -11.98 -19.26 12.11
N SER A 115 -10.81 -19.11 12.73
CA SER A 115 -10.27 -20.13 13.63
C SER A 115 -11.20 -20.40 14.82
N ALA A 116 -11.81 -19.36 15.40
CA ALA A 116 -12.79 -19.50 16.47
C ALA A 116 -14.08 -20.22 16.01
N VAL A 117 -14.58 -19.90 14.81
CA VAL A 117 -15.71 -20.61 14.20
C VAL A 117 -15.37 -22.08 13.98
N PHE A 118 -14.20 -22.39 13.44
CA PHE A 118 -13.82 -23.76 13.07
C PHE A 118 -13.65 -24.63 14.31
N SER A 119 -13.00 -24.08 15.34
CA SER A 119 -12.94 -24.69 16.67
C SER A 119 -14.34 -24.89 17.26
N SER A 120 -15.22 -23.92 17.10
CA SER A 120 -16.60 -24.01 17.61
C SER A 120 -17.45 -25.02 16.87
N VAL A 121 -17.24 -25.21 15.57
CA VAL A 121 -17.85 -26.30 14.81
C VAL A 121 -17.39 -27.62 15.39
N ALA A 122 -16.08 -27.87 15.49
CA ALA A 122 -15.55 -29.13 16.01
C ALA A 122 -16.04 -29.44 17.45
N ASN A 123 -16.07 -28.44 18.32
CA ASN A 123 -16.37 -28.61 19.74
C ASN A 123 -17.84 -28.35 20.11
N ARG A 124 -18.68 -27.97 19.14
CA ARG A 124 -20.08 -27.55 19.37
C ARG A 124 -20.19 -26.43 20.42
N SER A 125 -19.32 -25.45 20.31
CA SER A 125 -19.21 -24.31 21.24
C SER A 125 -19.53 -22.97 20.56
N ASN A 126 -19.38 -21.87 21.29
CA ASN A 126 -19.61 -20.50 20.81
C ASN A 126 -18.43 -19.58 21.17
N THR A 127 -17.21 -19.99 20.83
CA THR A 127 -16.00 -19.20 21.13
C THR A 127 -15.86 -17.99 20.19
N TYR A 128 -16.62 -17.98 19.09
CA TYR A 128 -16.64 -16.87 18.13
C TYR A 128 -17.51 -15.69 18.58
N ALA A 129 -18.26 -15.79 19.68
CA ALA A 129 -19.19 -14.74 20.13
C ALA A 129 -18.55 -13.35 20.25
N ARG A 130 -17.28 -13.28 20.69
CA ARG A 130 -16.53 -12.02 20.84
C ARG A 130 -16.29 -11.25 19.54
N TYR A 131 -16.43 -11.92 18.38
CA TYR A 131 -16.24 -11.30 17.07
C TYR A 131 -17.54 -10.75 16.49
N TYR A 132 -18.69 -10.94 17.15
CA TYR A 132 -19.99 -10.48 16.67
C TYR A 132 -20.58 -9.37 17.53
N ASP A 133 -21.42 -8.54 16.91
CA ASP A 133 -22.54 -7.93 17.62
C ASP A 133 -23.53 -9.05 18.00
N THR A 134 -23.60 -9.39 19.28
CA THR A 134 -24.43 -10.51 19.77
C THR A 134 -25.94 -10.28 19.61
N GLN A 135 -26.37 -9.08 19.24
CA GLN A 135 -27.76 -8.80 18.87
C GLN A 135 -28.05 -9.05 17.38
N SER A 136 -27.02 -9.22 16.56
CA SER A 136 -27.15 -9.38 15.11
C SER A 136 -27.84 -10.69 14.70
N PRO A 137 -28.58 -10.69 13.57
CA PRO A 137 -29.10 -11.92 12.97
C PRO A 137 -27.99 -12.93 12.66
N ALA A 138 -26.88 -12.48 12.07
CA ALA A 138 -25.75 -13.34 11.72
C ALA A 138 -25.18 -14.12 12.91
N TYR A 139 -25.11 -13.49 14.10
CA TYR A 139 -24.72 -14.18 15.32
C TYR A 139 -25.72 -15.25 15.73
N LYS A 140 -27.02 -14.94 15.70
CA LYS A 140 -28.09 -15.88 16.08
C LYS A 140 -28.10 -17.11 15.15
N ASP A 141 -27.91 -16.90 13.85
CA ASP A 141 -27.82 -17.98 12.87
C ASP A 141 -26.62 -18.89 13.13
N MET A 142 -25.45 -18.32 13.47
CA MET A 142 -24.27 -19.10 13.84
C MET A 142 -24.46 -19.88 15.14
N VAL A 143 -25.16 -19.30 16.13
CA VAL A 143 -25.50 -19.97 17.39
C VAL A 143 -26.42 -21.16 17.14
N ASP A 144 -27.48 -21.01 16.34
CA ASP A 144 -28.37 -22.12 15.97
C ASP A 144 -27.61 -23.20 15.20
N PHE A 145 -26.75 -22.79 14.27
CA PHE A 145 -25.94 -23.71 13.51
C PHE A 145 -25.01 -24.53 14.41
N THR A 146 -24.25 -23.89 15.29
CA THR A 146 -23.22 -24.57 16.10
C THR A 146 -23.80 -25.24 17.35
N THR A 147 -24.33 -24.44 18.28
CA THR A 147 -24.83 -24.91 19.59
C THR A 147 -26.29 -25.37 19.53
N GLY A 148 -27.10 -24.82 18.61
CA GLY A 148 -28.50 -25.23 18.36
C GLY A 148 -28.64 -26.55 17.58
N GLY A 149 -27.53 -27.26 17.35
CA GLY A 149 -27.52 -28.60 16.77
C GLY A 149 -27.49 -28.65 15.24
N GLY A 150 -27.38 -27.51 14.54
CA GLY A 150 -27.24 -27.48 13.08
C GLY A 150 -26.06 -28.30 12.55
N VAL A 151 -24.88 -28.21 13.17
CA VAL A 151 -23.67 -28.98 12.83
C VAL A 151 -23.94 -30.49 12.97
N ARG A 152 -24.68 -30.91 14.01
CA ARG A 152 -25.08 -32.31 14.19
C ARG A 152 -26.08 -32.76 13.13
N ARG A 153 -27.11 -31.95 12.83
CA ARG A 153 -28.09 -32.23 11.77
C ARG A 153 -27.43 -32.36 10.40
N ALA A 154 -26.43 -31.52 10.13
CA ALA A 154 -25.62 -31.54 8.91
C ALA A 154 -24.54 -32.64 8.91
N LYS A 155 -24.42 -33.43 10.00
CA LYS A 155 -23.41 -34.49 10.19
C LYS A 155 -21.97 -34.04 9.99
N ILE A 156 -21.68 -32.79 10.26
CA ILE A 156 -20.34 -32.21 10.13
C ILE A 156 -19.53 -32.65 11.35
N ASP A 157 -18.32 -33.17 11.11
CA ASP A 157 -17.34 -33.48 12.15
C ASP A 157 -16.56 -32.20 12.51
N TYR A 158 -15.74 -31.73 11.59
CA TYR A 158 -14.94 -30.50 11.69
C TYR A 158 -14.70 -29.85 10.32
N TYR A 159 -14.18 -28.62 10.35
CA TYR A 159 -13.69 -27.92 9.17
C TYR A 159 -12.17 -27.83 9.18
N ARG A 160 -11.55 -27.94 8.01
CA ARG A 160 -10.13 -27.62 7.81
C ARG A 160 -10.03 -26.29 7.08
N GLN A 161 -9.26 -25.37 7.66
CA GLN A 161 -9.04 -24.02 7.12
C GLN A 161 -8.24 -24.09 5.81
N GLY A 162 -8.64 -23.28 4.84
CA GLY A 162 -7.82 -22.95 3.68
C GLY A 162 -7.81 -21.44 3.44
N ALA A 163 -7.76 -20.98 2.19
CA ALA A 163 -7.42 -19.60 1.87
C ALA A 163 -8.39 -18.57 2.47
N LEU A 164 -7.85 -17.39 2.79
CA LEU A 164 -8.58 -16.16 3.09
C LEU A 164 -7.96 -15.04 2.26
N GLU A 165 -8.72 -14.48 1.33
CA GLU A 165 -8.25 -13.38 0.49
C GLU A 165 -9.23 -12.22 0.59
N ILE A 166 -8.73 -11.03 0.92
CA ILE A 166 -9.51 -9.80 0.86
C ILE A 166 -9.52 -9.30 -0.59
N GLN A 167 -10.71 -9.23 -1.17
CA GLN A 167 -10.96 -8.75 -2.54
C GLN A 167 -11.29 -7.26 -2.59
N GLY A 168 -11.85 -6.71 -1.51
CA GLY A 168 -12.18 -5.29 -1.46
C GLY A 168 -12.57 -4.83 -0.05
N ILE A 169 -12.25 -3.58 0.26
CA ILE A 169 -12.60 -2.92 1.51
C ILE A 169 -13.24 -1.58 1.13
N THR A 170 -14.43 -1.31 1.65
CA THR A 170 -15.06 0.00 1.60
C THR A 170 -15.45 0.42 3.00
N GLU A 171 -15.39 1.71 3.30
CA GLU A 171 -15.80 2.24 4.60
C GLU A 171 -16.72 3.44 4.41
N GLU A 172 -17.91 3.37 5.00
CA GLU A 172 -18.92 4.42 4.96
C GLU A 172 -19.50 4.59 6.37
N ASN A 173 -19.46 5.81 6.91
CA ASN A 173 -20.03 6.14 8.22
C ASN A 173 -19.57 5.22 9.39
N GLY A 174 -18.30 4.78 9.37
CA GLY A 174 -17.73 3.89 10.39
C GLY A 174 -18.14 2.41 10.27
N ILE A 175 -18.87 2.06 9.20
CA ILE A 175 -19.15 0.69 8.80
C ILE A 175 -18.17 0.28 7.71
N VAL A 176 -17.43 -0.78 7.96
CA VAL A 176 -16.45 -1.35 7.02
C VAL A 176 -17.07 -2.55 6.33
N THR A 177 -17.17 -2.51 5.01
CA THR A 177 -17.62 -3.64 4.20
C THR A 177 -16.41 -4.32 3.58
N VAL A 178 -16.24 -5.61 3.86
CA VAL A 178 -15.10 -6.40 3.41
C VAL A 178 -15.58 -7.53 2.52
N LYS A 179 -15.16 -7.53 1.26
CA LYS A 179 -15.38 -8.63 0.33
C LYS A 179 -14.20 -9.58 0.40
N THR A 180 -14.48 -10.87 0.52
CA THR A 180 -13.47 -11.91 0.64
C THR A 180 -13.75 -13.08 -0.26
N TYR A 181 -12.70 -13.73 -0.73
CA TYR A 181 -12.74 -15.12 -1.14
C TYR A 181 -12.25 -15.99 0.02
N GLU A 182 -13.00 -17.05 0.32
CA GLU A 182 -12.66 -18.02 1.35
C GLU A 182 -12.79 -19.44 0.85
N ASP A 183 -11.85 -20.29 1.26
CA ASP A 183 -12.01 -21.72 1.09
C ASP A 183 -11.83 -22.49 2.40
N PHE A 184 -12.52 -23.63 2.49
CA PHE A 184 -12.36 -24.60 3.56
C PHE A 184 -12.86 -25.98 3.15
N THR A 185 -12.33 -27.02 3.79
CA THR A 185 -12.79 -28.40 3.60
C THR A 185 -13.71 -28.80 4.75
N VAL A 186 -14.85 -29.41 4.44
CA VAL A 186 -15.79 -29.98 5.41
C VAL A 186 -15.57 -31.48 5.53
N TYR A 187 -15.40 -31.95 6.76
CA TYR A 187 -15.34 -33.36 7.12
C TYR A 187 -16.65 -33.76 7.81
N TYR A 188 -17.13 -34.96 7.51
CA TYR A 188 -18.40 -35.48 8.02
C TYR A 188 -18.16 -36.65 8.96
N VAL A 189 -19.07 -36.84 9.92
CA VAL A 189 -18.98 -37.94 10.89
C VAL A 189 -19.36 -39.30 10.28
N ASP A 190 -20.03 -39.30 9.13
CA ASP A 190 -20.40 -40.52 8.40
C ASP A 190 -19.48 -40.76 7.20
N SER A 191 -19.79 -41.78 6.40
CA SER A 191 -19.00 -42.12 5.20
C SER A 191 -19.19 -41.15 4.04
N SER A 192 -19.78 -39.97 4.26
CA SER A 192 -19.90 -38.94 3.22
C SER A 192 -18.52 -38.47 2.78
N ARG A 193 -18.39 -38.18 1.48
CA ARG A 193 -17.14 -37.61 0.95
C ARG A 193 -16.92 -36.22 1.53
N THR A 194 -15.67 -35.90 1.83
CA THR A 194 -15.26 -34.54 2.20
C THR A 194 -15.65 -33.55 1.11
N SER A 195 -16.11 -32.37 1.51
CA SER A 195 -16.57 -31.33 0.58
C SER A 195 -15.66 -30.11 0.63
N GLN A 196 -15.08 -29.72 -0.50
CA GLN A 196 -14.37 -28.45 -0.62
C GLN A 196 -15.38 -27.33 -0.88
N ASN A 197 -15.34 -26.30 -0.03
CA ASN A 197 -16.18 -25.12 -0.16
C ASN A 197 -15.30 -23.93 -0.51
N CYS A 198 -15.62 -23.27 -1.62
CA CYS A 198 -15.06 -21.97 -2.00
C CYS A 198 -16.22 -20.99 -2.05
N LYS A 199 -16.15 -19.89 -1.29
CA LYS A 199 -17.23 -18.93 -1.13
C LYS A 199 -16.69 -17.51 -1.21
N ASN A 200 -17.36 -16.69 -2.00
CA ASN A 200 -17.24 -15.25 -1.86
C ASN A 200 -18.16 -14.82 -0.72
N LYS A 201 -17.66 -13.96 0.16
CA LYS A 201 -18.43 -13.43 1.29
C LYS A 201 -18.25 -11.93 1.38
N THR A 202 -19.31 -11.28 1.82
CA THR A 202 -19.32 -9.87 2.19
C THR A 202 -19.56 -9.77 3.69
N TYR A 203 -18.58 -9.24 4.42
CA TYR A 203 -18.66 -8.94 5.83
C TYR A 203 -19.05 -7.49 6.05
N THR A 204 -20.03 -7.24 6.92
CA THR A 204 -20.32 -5.91 7.42
C THR A 204 -19.75 -5.79 8.83
N LEU A 205 -18.74 -4.94 9.01
CA LEU A 205 -18.00 -4.76 10.25
C LEU A 205 -18.26 -3.38 10.84
N ARG A 206 -18.27 -3.28 12.17
CA ARG A 206 -18.22 -2.01 12.90
C ARG A 206 -16.90 -1.91 13.64
N ARG A 207 -16.22 -0.76 13.55
CA ARG A 207 -15.01 -0.50 14.35
C ARG A 207 -15.34 -0.46 15.85
N MET A 208 -14.50 -1.08 16.66
CA MET A 208 -14.55 -1.09 18.11
C MET A 208 -13.13 -0.93 18.67
N GLY A 209 -12.72 0.32 18.93
CA GLY A 209 -11.34 0.64 19.27
C GLY A 209 -10.39 0.22 18.15
N ASP A 210 -9.40 -0.60 18.49
CA ASP A 210 -8.41 -1.14 17.54
C ASP A 210 -8.86 -2.43 16.83
N SER A 211 -10.11 -2.87 17.03
CA SER A 211 -10.66 -4.10 16.45
C SER A 211 -12.02 -3.86 15.80
N PHE A 212 -12.71 -4.95 15.47
CA PHE A 212 -13.98 -4.95 14.76
C PHE A 212 -15.00 -5.85 15.45
N VAL A 213 -16.28 -5.64 15.13
CA VAL A 213 -17.35 -6.61 15.38
C VAL A 213 -18.14 -6.84 14.10
N ILE A 214 -18.50 -8.09 13.86
CA ILE A 214 -19.30 -8.53 12.71
C ILE A 214 -20.76 -8.21 13.01
N LEU A 215 -21.38 -7.42 12.12
CA LEU A 215 -22.80 -7.11 12.13
C LEU A 215 -23.58 -8.07 11.23
N ASP A 216 -22.99 -8.42 10.08
CA ASP A 216 -23.62 -9.29 9.10
C ASP A 216 -22.58 -10.01 8.23
N ILE A 217 -22.98 -11.16 7.68
CA ILE A 217 -22.19 -11.93 6.71
C ILE A 217 -23.13 -12.42 5.61
N VAL A 218 -22.90 -11.95 4.39
CA VAL A 218 -23.60 -12.40 3.20
C VAL A 218 -22.69 -13.33 2.41
N VAL A 219 -23.21 -14.48 1.97
CA VAL A 219 -22.50 -15.39 1.05
C VAL A 219 -22.97 -15.07 -0.36
N ASP A 220 -22.06 -14.65 -1.22
CA ASP A 220 -22.37 -14.33 -2.62
C ASP A 220 -22.49 -15.65 -3.42
N PHE A 221 -23.55 -15.77 -4.22
CA PHE A 221 -23.87 -16.95 -5.04
C PHE A 221 -23.30 -16.86 -6.45
#